data_AF-A0AA86U9A4-F1
#
_entry.id   AF-A0AA86U9A4-F1
#
_cell.length_a   1.000
_cell.length_b   1.000
_cell.length_c   1.000
_cell.angle_alpha   90.00
_cell.angle_beta   90.00
_cell.angle_gamma   90.00
#
_symmetry.space_group_name_H-M   'P 1'
#
loop_
_entity.id
_entity.type
_entity.pdbx_description
1 polymer ?
#
loop_
_entity_poly.entity_id
_entity_poly.type
_entity_poly.pdbx_seq_one_letter_code
_entity_poly.pdbx_strand_id
1 'polypeptide(L)' 'MGGGKAPMGMCGALYGAMEQNPDKKAEILKNFIDETGDFTCSHLRGGAKSCSELVDLAVKLAK' A
#
# COMPACT_ATOMS: atom_id res chain seq x y z
N MET A 1 -1.87 -14.78 -7.99
CA MET A 1 -0.66 -14.02 -8.42
C MET A 1 -1.08 -12.59 -8.69
N GLY A 2 -0.76 -11.65 -7.78
CA GLY A 2 -1.16 -10.23 -7.86
C GLY A 2 0.05 -9.31 -7.73
N GLY A 3 1.08 -9.54 -8.53
CA GLY A 3 2.29 -8.71 -8.53
C GLY A 3 2.02 -7.38 -9.22
N GLY A 4 1.82 -6.31 -8.45
CA GLY A 4 2.03 -4.93 -8.91
C GLY A 4 1.27 -4.51 -10.17
N LYS A 5 -0.07 -4.55 -10.13
CA LYS A 5 -0.92 -3.92 -11.16
C LYS A 5 -1.13 -2.40 -10.96
N ALA A 6 -0.37 -1.79 -10.04
CA ALA A 6 -0.41 -0.35 -9.84
C ALA A 6 0.71 0.32 -10.66
N PRO A 7 0.45 1.52 -11.22
CA PRO A 7 1.48 2.27 -11.93
C PRO A 7 2.71 2.50 -11.04
N MET A 8 3.90 2.46 -11.65
CA MET A 8 5.21 2.59 -10.98
C MET A 8 5.59 1.48 -9.98
N GLY A 9 4.95 0.31 -10.03
CA GLY A 9 5.30 -0.81 -9.12
C GLY A 9 4.84 -0.60 -7.68
N MET A 10 3.86 0.29 -7.47
CA MET A 10 3.21 0.51 -6.19
C MET A 10 2.52 -0.76 -5.65
N CYS A 11 2.34 -0.81 -4.33
CA CYS A 11 1.45 -1.80 -3.73
C CYS A 11 0.03 -1.61 -4.26
N GLY A 12 -0.54 -2.66 -4.86
CA GLY A 12 -1.89 -2.60 -5.44
C GLY A 12 -2.98 -2.29 -4.41
N ALA A 13 -2.80 -2.73 -3.17
CA ALA A 13 -3.75 -2.45 -2.09
C ALA A 13 -3.73 -0.98 -1.67
N LEU A 14 -2.54 -0.40 -1.54
CA LEU A 14 -2.35 1.02 -1.26
C LEU A 14 -2.98 1.87 -2.36
N TYR A 15 -2.75 1.50 -3.62
CA TYR A 15 -3.35 2.17 -4.75
C TYR A 15 -4.88 2.14 -4.71
N GLY A 16 -5.49 0.97 -4.48
CA GLY A 16 -6.94 0.85 -4.35
C GLY A 16 -7.50 1.64 -3.15
N ALA A 17 -6.83 1.62 -2.01
CA ALA A 17 -7.19 2.42 -0.82
C ALA A 17 -7.22 3.93 -1.13
N MET A 18 -6.19 4.40 -1.84
CA MET A 18 -6.08 5.77 -2.32
C MET A 18 -7.16 6.14 -3.34
N GLU A 19 -7.52 5.23 -4.25
CA GLU A 19 -8.57 5.48 -5.23
C GLU A 19 -9.96 5.56 -4.60
N GLN A 20 -10.23 4.75 -3.57
CA GLN A 20 -11.50 4.82 -2.84
C GLN A 20 -11.60 6.05 -1.93
N ASN A 21 -10.47 6.58 -1.45
CA ASN A 21 -10.41 7.76 -0.58
C ASN A 21 -9.49 8.83 -1.17
N PRO A 22 -9.93 9.53 -2.23
CA PRO A 22 -9.11 10.55 -2.90
C PRO A 22 -8.68 11.68 -1.96
N ASP A 23 -9.53 12.06 -1.00
CA ASP A 23 -9.27 13.13 -0.03
C ASP A 23 -8.17 12.78 0.97
N LYS A 24 -8.08 11.49 1.37
CA LYS A 24 -7.11 10.98 2.33
C LYS A 24 -5.85 10.40 1.66
N LYS A 25 -5.67 10.54 0.35
CA LYS A 25 -4.54 9.93 -0.40
C LYS A 25 -3.18 10.17 0.25
N ALA A 26 -2.90 11.43 0.59
CA ALA A 26 -1.62 11.82 1.19
C ALA A 26 -1.43 11.22 2.59
N GLU A 27 -2.49 11.18 3.40
CA GLU A 27 -2.43 10.56 4.73
C GLU A 27 -2.27 9.04 4.66
N ILE A 28 -3.01 8.36 3.78
CA ILE A 28 -2.91 6.91 3.59
C ILE A 28 -1.49 6.56 3.14
N LEU A 29 -0.95 7.28 2.15
CA LEU A 29 0.42 7.08 1.69
C LEU A 29 1.44 7.26 2.81
N LYS A 30 1.33 8.36 3.57
CA LYS A 30 2.25 8.69 4.65
C LYS A 30 2.22 7.65 5.76
N ASN A 31 1.03 7.29 6.26
CA ASN A 31 0.88 6.28 7.31
C ASN A 31 1.32 4.90 6.83
N PHE A 32 1.08 4.56 5.57
CA PHE A 32 1.53 3.30 5.00
C PHE A 32 3.07 3.23 5.01
N ILE A 33 3.74 4.25 4.47
CA ILE A 33 5.21 4.32 4.45
C ILE A 33 5.79 4.32 5.87
N ASP A 34 5.16 4.99 6.83
CA ASP A 34 5.60 4.99 8.24
C ASP A 34 5.61 3.58 8.84
N GLU A 35 4.57 2.79 8.55
CA GLU A 35 4.40 1.42 9.04
C GLU A 35 5.20 0.36 8.29
N THR A 36 5.49 0.59 7.00
CA THR A 36 6.09 -0.42 6.11
C THR A 36 7.48 -0.05 5.64
N GLY A 37 7.93 1.18 5.91
CA GLY A 37 9.17 1.78 5.42
C GLY A 37 9.12 2.22 3.96
N ASP A 38 8.23 1.64 3.16
CA ASP A 38 8.19 1.80 1.71
C ASP A 38 6.80 1.59 1.12
N PHE A 39 6.55 2.08 -0.10
CA PHE A 39 5.24 1.97 -0.76
C PHE A 39 5.26 1.11 -2.03
N THR A 40 6.44 0.68 -2.48
CA THR A 40 6.59 -0.13 -3.69
C THR A 40 6.58 -1.62 -3.38
N CYS A 41 5.88 -2.40 -4.21
CA CYS A 41 5.75 -3.84 -4.02
C CYS A 41 7.11 -4.55 -3.99
N SER A 42 8.08 -4.08 -4.77
CA SER A 42 9.43 -4.64 -4.81
C SER A 42 10.22 -4.44 -3.52
N HIS A 43 10.17 -3.25 -2.91
CA HIS A 43 10.81 -3.02 -1.60
C HIS A 43 10.07 -3.76 -0.49
N LEU A 44 8.75 -3.70 -0.50
CA LEU A 44 7.91 -4.34 0.51
C LEU A 44 8.07 -5.86 0.53
N ARG A 45 8.21 -6.48 -0.64
CA ARG A 45 8.43 -7.93 -0.77
C ARG A 45 9.79 -8.38 -0.24
N GLY A 46 10.77 -7.49 -0.20
CA GLY A 46 12.06 -7.74 0.47
C GLY A 46 12.04 -7.45 1.97
N GLY A 47 10.96 -6.86 2.48
CA GLY A 47 10.78 -6.52 3.89
C GLY A 47 10.09 -7.60 4.71
N ALA A 48 9.70 -7.25 5.94
CA ALA A 48 9.16 -8.19 6.92
C ALA A 48 7.68 -8.56 6.70
N LYS A 49 6.89 -7.75 5.99
CA LYS A 49 5.43 -7.94 5.84
C LYS A 49 5.08 -8.65 4.52
N SER A 50 4.18 -9.63 4.61
CA SER A 50 3.63 -10.33 3.43
C SER A 50 2.61 -9.47 2.68
N CYS A 51 2.37 -9.74 1.39
CA CYS A 51 1.37 -9.01 0.59
C CYS A 51 -0.01 -8.95 1.25
N SER A 52 -0.43 -10.01 1.95
CA SER A 52 -1.71 -10.07 2.66
C SER A 52 -1.79 -9.05 3.80
N GLU A 53 -0.71 -8.88 4.56
CA GLU A 53 -0.60 -7.91 5.67
C GLU A 53 -0.65 -6.47 5.15
N LEU A 54 0.00 -6.22 4.01
CA LEU A 54 -0.01 -4.91 3.34
C LEU A 54 -1.40 -4.56 2.82
N VAL A 55 -2.18 -5.57 2.40
CA VAL A 55 -3.58 -5.39 2.00
C VAL A 55 -4.42 -4.99 3.20
N ASP A 56 -4.32 -5.72 4.32
CA ASP A 56 -5.05 -5.40 5.54
C ASP A 56 -4.73 -4.00 6.05
N LEU A 57 -3.44 -3.64 6.08
CA LEU A 57 -2.98 -2.30 6.47
C LEU A 57 -3.58 -1.21 5.57
N ALA A 58 -3.53 -1.39 4.24
CA ALA A 58 -4.07 -0.41 3.31
C ALA A 58 -5.60 -0.23 3.48
N VAL A 59 -6.34 -1.32 3.71
CA VAL A 59 -7.78 -1.28 3.98
C VAL A 59 -8.07 -0.59 5.32
N LYS A 60 -7.24 -0.84 6.34
CA LYS A 60 -7.37 -0.22 7.66
C LYS A 60 -7.13 1.29 7.62
N LEU A 61 -6.16 1.75 6.84
CA LEU A 61 -5.87 3.17 6.61
C LEU A 61 -6.92 3.87 5.74
N ALA A 62 -7.64 3.10 4.92
CA ALA A 62 -8.72 3.60 4.06
C ALA A 62 -10.07 3.80 4.78
N LYS A 63 -10.16 3.50 6.07
CA LYS A 63 -11.34 3.80 6.91
C LYS A 63 -11.22 5.21 7.51
#